data_AF-A0A2D2DJ08-F1
#
_entry.id   AF-A0A2D2DJ08-F1
#
_cell.length_a   1.000
_cell.length_b   1.000
_cell.length_c   1.000
_cell.angle_alpha   90.00
_cell.angle_beta   90.00
_cell.angle_gamma   90.00
#
_symmetry.space_group_name_H-M   'P 1'
#
loop_
_entity.id
_entity.type
_entity.pdbx_description
1 polymer ?
#
loop_
_entity_poly.entity_id
_entity_poly.type
_entity_poly.pdbx_seq_one_letter_code
_entity_poly.pdbx_strand_id
1 'polypeptide(L)'
;MKTLHFPGIDALMPPKIIWMRVNRVLAWALIVSPLAQWALGTAFMRGLALDLVILVAHAAMSLALFGVPKAPARRFSAAMHVFGRQPPDLSPRNRFLLSGYRVGLTLLFLLLVPTLIAALRLIPFSNYLAYLGVLWIIAVPSSLIVLWPLLRMPVTLFQHLDPSIVQALRRWGMRKNAGGVAVSIVIFFFLSSYINLIR
;
A
#
# COMPACT_ATOMS: atom_id res chain seq x y z
N MET A 1 -10.71 -43.49 -32.29
CA MET A 1 -11.16 -42.72 -31.11
C MET A 1 -10.00 -41.82 -30.65
N LYS A 2 -10.16 -40.49 -30.65
CA LYS A 2 -9.18 -39.57 -30.05
C LYS A 2 -9.57 -39.37 -28.59
N THR A 3 -8.72 -39.80 -27.67
CA THR A 3 -8.86 -39.53 -26.23
C THR A 3 -8.72 -38.02 -26.00
N LEU A 4 -9.77 -37.38 -25.51
CA LEU A 4 -9.72 -36.00 -25.00
C LEU A 4 -8.78 -35.97 -23.80
N HIS A 5 -7.55 -35.50 -24.01
CA HIS A 5 -6.63 -35.21 -22.92
C HIS A 5 -7.11 -33.94 -22.22
N PHE A 6 -7.79 -34.11 -21.08
CA PHE A 6 -8.04 -33.00 -20.17
C PHE A 6 -6.71 -32.63 -19.50
N PRO A 7 -6.22 -31.39 -19.64
CA PRO A 7 -5.03 -30.95 -18.92
C PRO A 7 -5.30 -31.08 -17.42
N GLY A 8 -4.32 -31.59 -16.66
CA GLY A 8 -4.41 -31.70 -15.20
C GLY A 8 -4.71 -30.35 -14.55
N ILE A 9 -5.34 -30.37 -13.36
CA ILE A 9 -5.75 -29.15 -12.63
C ILE A 9 -4.59 -28.15 -12.47
N ASP A 10 -3.35 -28.64 -12.34
CA ASP A 10 -2.14 -27.82 -12.24
C ASP A 10 -1.84 -26.99 -13.50
N ALA A 11 -2.26 -27.47 -14.68
CA ALA A 11 -2.19 -26.75 -15.94
C ALA A 11 -3.36 -25.77 -16.14
N LEU A 12 -4.50 -26.02 -15.49
CA LEU A 12 -5.67 -25.14 -15.51
C LEU A 12 -5.55 -23.97 -14.51
N MET A 13 -4.85 -24.17 -13.38
CA MET A 13 -4.62 -23.15 -12.35
C MET A 13 -3.18 -23.19 -11.82
N PRO A 14 -2.19 -22.68 -12.58
CA PRO A 14 -0.83 -22.56 -12.08
C PRO A 14 -0.81 -21.85 -10.71
N PRO A 15 0.06 -22.25 -9.76
CA PRO A 15 0.07 -21.76 -8.38
C PRO A 15 0.03 -20.24 -8.26
N LYS A 16 0.68 -19.54 -9.19
CA LYS A 16 0.66 -18.08 -9.31
C LYS A 16 -0.75 -17.49 -9.42
N ILE A 17 -1.66 -18.13 -10.14
CA ILE A 17 -3.05 -17.68 -10.31
C ILE A 17 -3.81 -17.78 -8.98
N ILE A 18 -3.59 -18.86 -8.22
CA ILE A 18 -4.22 -19.05 -6.89
C ILE A 18 -3.77 -17.91 -5.98
N TRP A 19 -2.47 -17.65 -5.89
CA TRP A 19 -1.95 -16.55 -5.08
C TRP A 19 -2.39 -15.16 -5.56
N MET A 20 -2.57 -14.96 -6.87
CA MET A 20 -3.16 -13.73 -7.41
C MET A 20 -4.62 -13.53 -6.97
N ARG A 21 -5.38 -14.62 -6.80
CA ARG A 21 -6.75 -14.56 -6.26
C ARG A 21 -6.72 -14.23 -4.77
N VAL A 22 -5.85 -14.87 -3.99
CA VAL A 22 -5.64 -14.55 -2.56
C VAL A 22 -5.27 -13.08 -2.39
N ASN A 23 -4.32 -12.58 -3.18
CA ASN A 23 -3.92 -11.18 -3.12
C ASN A 23 -5.06 -10.21 -3.45
N ARG A 24 -5.99 -10.62 -4.33
CA ARG A 24 -7.21 -9.84 -4.62
C ARG A 24 -8.19 -9.86 -3.45
N VAL A 25 -8.34 -10.99 -2.77
CA VAL A 25 -9.17 -11.09 -1.56
C VAL A 25 -8.62 -10.21 -0.45
N LEU A 26 -7.30 -10.19 -0.24
CA LEU A 26 -6.64 -9.28 0.70
C LEU A 26 -6.90 -7.81 0.35
N ALA A 27 -6.84 -7.44 -0.94
CA ALA A 27 -7.18 -6.09 -1.39
C ALA A 27 -8.64 -5.70 -1.06
N TRP A 28 -9.58 -6.64 -1.17
CA TRP A 28 -10.97 -6.41 -0.77
C TRP A 28 -11.14 -6.34 0.74
N ALA A 29 -10.42 -7.17 1.49
CA ALA A 29 -10.43 -7.16 2.94
C ALA A 29 -9.97 -5.80 3.48
N LEU A 30 -9.04 -5.12 2.81
CA LEU A 30 -8.64 -3.75 3.15
C LEU A 30 -9.77 -2.72 3.06
N ILE A 31 -10.79 -2.98 2.26
CA ILE A 31 -11.96 -2.10 2.13
C ILE A 31 -13.05 -2.55 3.09
N VAL A 32 -13.34 -3.85 3.12
CA VAL A 32 -14.45 -4.42 3.89
C VAL A 32 -14.18 -4.42 5.39
N SER A 33 -12.94 -4.65 5.82
CA SER A 33 -12.60 -4.77 7.25
C SER A 33 -12.90 -3.48 8.02
N PRO A 34 -12.46 -2.27 7.59
CA PRO A 34 -12.80 -1.04 8.32
C PRO A 34 -14.30 -0.74 8.34
N LEU A 35 -15.02 -1.08 7.27
CA LEU A 35 -16.48 -0.94 7.20
C LEU A 35 -17.18 -1.89 8.19
N ALA A 36 -16.74 -3.14 8.23
CA ALA A 36 -17.27 -4.14 9.16
C ALA A 36 -16.95 -3.77 10.61
N GLN A 37 -15.73 -3.34 10.88
CA GLN A 37 -15.32 -2.90 12.22
C GLN A 37 -16.15 -1.71 12.72
N TRP A 38 -16.43 -0.75 11.83
CA TRP A 38 -17.31 0.36 12.12
C TRP A 38 -18.75 -0.10 12.43
N ALA A 39 -19.31 -0.97 11.59
CA ALA A 39 -20.65 -1.52 11.81
C ALA A 39 -20.76 -2.32 13.12
N LEU A 40 -19.69 -2.98 13.52
CA LEU A 40 -19.60 -3.76 14.76
C LEU A 40 -19.20 -2.94 15.99
N GLY A 41 -18.92 -1.63 15.85
CA GLY A 41 -18.49 -0.77 16.96
C GLY A 41 -17.14 -1.19 17.56
N THR A 42 -16.25 -1.74 16.76
CA THR A 42 -14.96 -2.27 17.22
C THR A 42 -14.01 -1.13 17.58
N ALA A 43 -13.35 -1.22 18.75
CA ALA A 43 -12.36 -0.24 19.16
C ALA A 43 -11.23 -0.10 18.13
N PHE A 44 -10.89 1.15 17.77
CA PHE A 44 -9.94 1.48 16.70
C PHE A 44 -8.62 0.73 16.81
N MET A 45 -8.00 0.67 17.99
CA MET A 45 -6.70 0.02 18.16
C MET A 45 -6.71 -1.47 17.84
N ARG A 46 -7.84 -2.17 18.11
CA ARG A 46 -8.00 -3.59 17.75
C ARG A 46 -8.25 -3.76 16.26
N GLY A 47 -9.07 -2.87 15.68
CA GLY A 47 -9.36 -2.86 14.25
C GLY A 47 -8.13 -2.53 13.39
N LEU A 48 -7.40 -1.49 13.78
CA LEU A 48 -6.18 -1.02 13.15
C LEU A 48 -5.12 -2.12 13.08
N ALA A 49 -4.95 -2.91 14.15
CA ALA A 49 -3.99 -4.01 14.13
C ALA A 49 -4.32 -5.04 13.05
N LEU A 50 -5.60 -5.43 12.93
CA LEU A 50 -6.06 -6.35 11.89
C LEU A 50 -5.87 -5.75 10.49
N ASP A 51 -6.24 -4.49 10.29
CA ASP A 51 -6.13 -3.81 9.01
C ASP A 51 -4.66 -3.65 8.58
N LEU A 52 -3.76 -3.35 9.52
CA LEU A 52 -2.33 -3.30 9.27
C LEU A 52 -1.78 -4.67 8.87
N VAL A 53 -2.22 -5.75 9.53
CA VAL A 53 -1.81 -7.12 9.15
C VAL A 53 -2.28 -7.46 7.74
N ILE A 54 -3.54 -7.17 7.41
CA ILE A 54 -4.09 -7.38 6.06
C ILE A 54 -3.31 -6.56 5.03
N LEU A 55 -2.95 -5.31 5.37
CA LEU A 55 -2.23 -4.39 4.50
C LEU A 55 -0.79 -4.85 4.24
N VAL A 56 -0.09 -5.31 5.27
CA VAL A 56 1.26 -5.87 5.16
C VAL A 56 1.23 -7.17 4.35
N ALA A 57 0.28 -8.06 4.62
CA ALA A 57 0.12 -9.31 3.87
C ALA A 57 -0.16 -9.04 2.38
N HIS A 58 -1.08 -8.11 2.08
CA HIS A 58 -1.39 -7.70 0.71
C HIS A 58 -0.16 -7.13 0.00
N ALA A 59 0.60 -6.28 0.68
CA ALA A 59 1.77 -5.65 0.12
C ALA A 59 2.92 -6.63 -0.14
N ALA A 60 3.23 -7.50 0.83
CA ALA A 60 4.26 -8.53 0.70
C ALA A 60 3.92 -9.52 -0.43
N MET A 61 2.66 -9.93 -0.51
CA MET A 61 2.19 -10.84 -1.55
C MET A 61 2.19 -10.17 -2.94
N SER A 62 1.85 -8.89 -3.01
CA SER A 62 1.96 -8.10 -4.25
C SER A 62 3.41 -8.04 -4.73
N LEU A 63 4.37 -7.82 -3.82
CA LEU A 63 5.79 -7.81 -4.14
C LEU A 63 6.27 -9.20 -4.60
N ALA A 64 5.88 -10.27 -3.92
CA ALA A 64 6.27 -11.63 -4.26
C ALA A 64 5.71 -12.09 -5.62
N LEU A 65 4.45 -11.76 -5.92
CA LEU A 65 3.77 -12.24 -7.13
C LEU A 65 4.15 -11.47 -8.40
N PHE A 66 4.46 -10.18 -8.23
CA PHE A 66 4.62 -9.27 -9.35
C PHE A 66 6.02 -8.66 -9.44
N GLY A 67 6.84 -8.82 -8.40
CA GLY A 67 8.19 -8.27 -8.32
C GLY A 67 8.20 -6.74 -8.28
N VAL A 68 9.40 -6.18 -8.42
CA VAL A 68 9.58 -4.74 -8.58
C VAL A 68 8.93 -4.29 -9.90
N PRO A 69 8.13 -3.21 -9.92
CA PRO A 69 7.49 -2.71 -11.13
C PRO A 69 8.51 -2.47 -12.24
N LYS A 70 8.37 -3.19 -13.35
CA LYS A 70 9.19 -2.97 -14.55
C LYS A 70 8.47 -1.99 -15.47
N ALA A 71 9.06 -0.82 -15.69
CA ALA A 71 8.64 0.06 -16.76
C ALA A 71 9.38 -0.36 -18.04
N PRO A 72 8.68 -0.61 -19.17
CA PRO A 72 9.37 -0.85 -20.43
C PRO A 72 10.27 0.36 -20.71
N ALA A 73 11.54 0.10 -20.97
CA ALA A 73 12.62 1.09 -21.16
C ALA A 73 13.12 1.89 -19.92
N ARG A 74 12.70 1.60 -18.68
CA ARG A 74 13.28 2.29 -17.49
C ARG A 74 13.78 1.31 -16.44
N ARG A 75 15.01 1.55 -15.96
CA ARG A 75 15.59 0.89 -14.79
C ARG A 75 14.91 1.37 -13.50
N PHE A 76 15.12 0.63 -12.41
CA PHE A 76 14.73 1.06 -11.08
C PHE A 76 15.26 2.48 -10.80
N SER A 77 14.42 3.34 -10.23
CA SER A 77 14.81 4.68 -9.76
C SER A 77 14.13 5.02 -8.44
N ALA A 78 14.88 5.63 -7.53
CA ALA A 78 14.36 6.11 -6.25
C ALA A 78 13.23 7.14 -6.45
N ALA A 79 13.33 8.00 -7.47
CA ALA A 79 12.28 8.92 -7.84
C ALA A 79 10.93 8.21 -8.06
N MET A 80 10.95 7.07 -8.74
CA MET A 80 9.75 6.28 -9.02
C MET A 80 9.31 5.43 -7.82
N HIS A 81 10.23 4.78 -7.11
CA HIS A 81 9.87 3.75 -6.13
C HIS A 81 9.74 4.28 -4.70
N VAL A 82 10.49 5.34 -4.36
CA VAL A 82 10.54 5.95 -3.03
C VAL A 82 9.80 7.29 -3.01
N PHE A 83 10.13 8.19 -3.95
CA PHE A 83 9.57 9.55 -3.95
C PHE A 83 8.20 9.69 -4.61
N GLY A 84 7.72 8.62 -5.24
CA GLY A 84 6.34 8.59 -5.73
C GLY A 84 6.13 9.20 -7.13
N ARG A 85 7.18 9.52 -7.87
CA ARG A 85 7.07 10.03 -9.25
C ARG A 85 6.43 8.98 -10.15
N GLN A 86 5.27 9.26 -10.71
CA GLN A 86 4.54 8.34 -11.58
C GLN A 86 4.76 8.76 -13.05
N PRO A 87 5.45 7.95 -13.86
CA PRO A 87 5.55 8.22 -15.29
C PRO A 87 4.16 8.21 -15.98
N PRO A 88 3.90 9.14 -16.91
CA PRO A 88 2.61 9.25 -17.59
C PRO A 88 2.32 8.08 -18.54
N ASP A 89 3.37 7.43 -19.05
CA ASP A 89 3.39 6.34 -20.03
C ASP A 89 3.19 4.94 -19.41
N LEU A 90 2.90 4.83 -18.11
CA LEU A 90 2.68 3.52 -17.49
C LEU A 90 1.31 2.93 -17.86
N SER A 91 1.33 1.66 -18.27
CA SER A 91 0.11 0.86 -18.43
C SER A 91 -0.69 0.81 -17.10
N PRO A 92 -2.03 0.70 -17.13
CA PRO A 92 -2.85 0.63 -15.92
C PRO A 92 -2.39 -0.47 -14.94
N ARG A 93 -1.96 -1.61 -15.49
CA ARG A 93 -1.38 -2.71 -14.71
C ARG A 93 -0.11 -2.30 -13.98
N ASN A 94 0.84 -1.67 -14.68
CA ASN A 94 2.10 -1.26 -14.05
C ASN A 94 1.90 -0.12 -13.05
N ARG A 95 0.90 0.75 -13.27
CA ARG A 95 0.51 1.77 -12.28
C ARG A 95 0.00 1.14 -10.98
N PHE A 96 -0.87 0.14 -11.08
CA PHE A 96 -1.37 -0.60 -9.93
C PHE A 96 -0.25 -1.34 -9.17
N LEU A 97 0.66 -1.99 -9.89
CA LEU A 97 1.81 -2.67 -9.28
C LEU A 97 2.76 -1.67 -8.59
N LEU A 98 2.99 -0.51 -9.20
CA LEU A 98 3.84 0.52 -8.64
C LEU A 98 3.22 1.18 -7.40
N SER A 99 1.92 1.44 -7.39
CA SER A 99 1.26 1.95 -6.19
C SER A 99 1.25 0.91 -5.07
N GLY A 100 0.99 -0.37 -5.37
CA GLY A 100 1.05 -1.46 -4.40
C GLY A 100 2.46 -1.65 -3.81
N TYR A 101 3.49 -1.58 -4.65
CA TYR A 101 4.89 -1.59 -4.21
C TYR A 101 5.18 -0.46 -3.23
N ARG A 102 4.73 0.77 -3.53
CA ARG A 102 4.95 1.94 -2.67
C ARG A 102 4.22 1.84 -1.34
N VAL A 103 3.00 1.30 -1.34
CA VAL A 103 2.28 0.98 -0.09
C VAL A 103 3.12 0.02 0.75
N GLY A 104 3.63 -1.06 0.15
CA GLY A 104 4.50 -2.01 0.85
C GLY A 104 5.78 -1.42 1.41
N LEU A 105 6.47 -0.60 0.61
CA LEU A 105 7.65 0.12 1.05
C LEU A 105 7.34 1.02 2.26
N THR A 106 6.21 1.73 2.21
CA THR A 106 5.76 2.61 3.29
C THR A 106 5.53 1.85 4.60
N LEU A 107 4.93 0.65 4.53
CA LEU A 107 4.72 -0.20 5.70
C LEU A 107 6.03 -0.76 6.26
N LEU A 108 6.96 -1.13 5.38
CA LEU A 108 8.29 -1.57 5.81
C LEU A 108 8.99 -0.45 6.57
N PHE A 109 8.92 0.79 6.08
CA PHE A 109 9.43 1.96 6.80
C PHE A 109 8.73 2.15 8.15
N LEU A 110 7.41 1.97 8.21
CA LEU A 110 6.62 2.10 9.44
C LEU A 110 7.05 1.07 10.49
N LEU A 111 7.32 -0.17 10.07
CA LEU A 111 7.88 -1.24 10.91
C LEU A 111 9.29 -0.92 11.46
N LEU A 112 10.06 -0.09 10.75
CA LEU A 112 11.40 0.35 11.16
C LEU A 112 11.38 1.60 12.05
N VAL A 113 10.23 2.27 12.21
CA VAL A 113 10.10 3.46 13.08
C VAL A 113 10.44 3.16 14.55
N PRO A 114 9.95 2.08 15.19
CA PRO A 114 10.28 1.78 16.59
C PRO A 114 11.79 1.57 16.81
N THR A 115 12.46 0.89 15.87
CA THR A 115 13.92 0.70 15.91
C THR A 115 14.68 2.02 15.75
N LEU A 116 14.21 2.91 14.89
CA LEU A 116 14.78 4.24 14.73
C LEU A 116 14.60 5.07 16.02
N ILE A 117 13.42 5.05 16.63
CA ILE A 117 13.14 5.72 17.90
C ILE A 117 14.06 5.17 19.00
N ALA A 118 14.23 3.86 19.11
CA ALA A 118 15.11 3.23 20.08
C ALA A 118 16.58 3.66 19.89
N ALA A 119 17.06 3.70 18.64
CA ALA A 119 18.42 4.14 18.33
C ALA A 119 18.64 5.62 18.67
N LEU A 120 17.68 6.48 18.37
CA LEU A 120 17.76 7.91 18.70
C LEU A 120 17.78 8.18 20.22
N ARG A 121 17.13 7.33 21.02
CA ARG A 121 17.15 7.42 22.49
C ARG A 121 18.50 7.11 23.13
N LEU A 122 19.41 6.45 22.41
CA LEU A 122 20.76 6.12 22.90
C LEU A 122 21.76 7.27 22.74
N ILE A 123 21.38 8.38 22.11
CA ILE A 123 22.25 9.54 21.88
C ILE A 123 22.20 10.46 23.12
N PRO A 124 23.31 10.67 23.85
CA PRO A 124 23.31 11.46 25.08
C PRO A 124 23.00 12.95 24.83
N PHE A 125 22.10 13.49 25.65
CA PHE A 125 21.54 14.85 25.55
C PHE A 125 22.60 15.97 25.69
N SER A 126 23.73 15.70 26.35
CA SER A 126 24.79 16.67 26.63
C SER A 126 25.56 17.16 25.40
N ASN A 127 25.48 16.45 24.27
CA ASN A 127 26.12 16.88 23.02
C ASN A 127 25.25 17.83 22.19
N TYR A 128 24.01 18.12 22.60
CA TYR A 128 23.01 18.71 21.72
C TYR A 128 23.30 20.15 21.27
N LEU A 129 23.86 21.06 22.07
CA LEU A 129 23.82 22.50 21.74
C LEU A 129 24.73 22.96 20.57
N ALA A 130 25.94 22.41 20.44
CA ALA A 130 26.81 22.69 19.28
C ALA A 130 26.48 21.78 18.08
N TYR A 131 25.95 20.59 18.34
CA TYR A 131 25.43 19.67 17.33
C TYR A 131 24.04 20.07 16.80
N LEU A 132 23.27 20.88 17.53
CA LEU A 132 21.90 21.27 17.22
C LEU A 132 21.84 22.07 15.91
N GLY A 133 22.79 22.97 15.65
CA GLY A 133 22.79 23.78 14.43
C GLY A 133 23.08 22.96 13.17
N VAL A 134 24.25 22.34 13.12
CA VAL A 134 24.73 21.62 11.92
C VAL A 134 23.98 20.31 11.71
N LEU A 135 23.70 19.57 12.78
CA LEU A 135 23.05 18.28 12.68
C LEU A 135 21.53 18.42 12.50
N TRP A 136 20.85 19.52 12.91
CA TRP A 136 19.44 19.72 12.51
C TRP A 136 19.31 20.18 11.06
N ILE A 137 20.22 21.02 10.56
CA ILE A 137 20.23 21.41 9.14
C ILE A 137 20.38 20.20 8.23
N ILE A 138 21.05 19.13 8.67
CA ILE A 138 21.20 17.88 7.90
C ILE A 138 20.15 16.84 8.29
N ALA A 139 19.87 16.64 9.57
CA ALA A 139 18.96 15.60 10.06
C ALA A 139 17.49 15.91 9.79
N VAL A 140 17.06 17.18 9.81
CA VAL A 140 15.67 17.52 9.46
C VAL A 140 15.39 17.22 7.99
N PRO A 141 16.19 17.69 7.00
CA PRO A 141 16.00 17.29 5.60
C PRO A 141 16.20 15.78 5.39
N SER A 142 17.19 15.17 6.05
CA SER A 142 17.43 13.72 5.92
C SER A 142 16.28 12.90 6.48
N SER A 143 15.68 13.32 7.60
CA SER A 143 14.50 12.66 8.16
C SER A 143 13.27 12.88 7.29
N LEU A 144 13.08 14.07 6.71
CA LEU A 144 12.02 14.29 5.71
C LEU A 144 12.20 13.39 4.47
N ILE A 145 13.44 13.16 4.02
CA ILE A 145 13.74 12.25 2.90
C ILE A 145 13.48 10.79 3.27
N VAL A 146 13.95 10.34 4.43
CA VAL A 146 13.80 8.95 4.90
C VAL A 146 12.35 8.63 5.23
N LEU A 147 11.63 9.58 5.85
CA LEU A 147 10.22 9.44 6.22
C LEU A 147 9.27 9.87 5.09
N TRP A 148 9.80 10.30 3.92
CA TRP A 148 8.99 10.70 2.78
C TRP A 148 7.92 9.67 2.38
N PRO A 149 8.22 8.34 2.32
CA PRO A 149 7.20 7.34 2.03
C PRO A 149 6.02 7.38 3.03
N LEU A 150 6.32 7.60 4.31
CA LEU A 150 5.32 7.71 5.39
C LEU A 150 4.47 8.97 5.24
N LEU A 151 5.10 10.12 4.99
CA LEU A 151 4.41 11.39 4.75
C LEU A 151 3.48 11.30 3.54
N ARG A 152 3.86 10.52 2.52
CA ARG A 152 3.08 10.30 1.30
C ARG A 152 2.08 9.14 1.42
N MET A 153 1.93 8.51 2.59
CA MET A 153 1.06 7.34 2.76
C MET A 153 -0.39 7.60 2.31
N PRO A 154 -1.05 8.72 2.69
CA PRO A 154 -2.44 8.96 2.28
C PRO A 154 -2.61 9.04 0.76
N VAL A 155 -1.70 9.77 0.10
CA VAL A 155 -1.68 9.92 -1.36
C VAL A 155 -1.41 8.58 -2.05
N THR A 156 -0.50 7.78 -1.48
CA THR A 156 -0.11 6.48 -2.04
C THR A 156 -1.23 5.46 -1.91
N LEU A 157 -1.94 5.45 -0.78
CA LEU A 157 -3.15 4.66 -0.57
C LEU A 157 -4.25 5.08 -1.54
N PHE A 158 -4.49 6.39 -1.71
CA PHE A 158 -5.46 6.89 -2.70
C PHE A 158 -5.12 6.41 -4.13
N GLN A 159 -3.86 6.58 -4.55
CA GLN A 159 -3.32 6.14 -5.85
C GLN A 159 -3.41 4.62 -6.05
N HIS A 160 -3.59 3.86 -4.98
CA HIS A 160 -3.75 2.40 -5.04
C HIS A 160 -5.22 1.98 -5.02
N LEU A 161 -6.02 2.53 -4.09
CA LEU A 161 -7.41 2.16 -3.86
C LEU A 161 -8.33 2.63 -4.97
N ASP A 162 -8.24 3.90 -5.39
CA ASP A 162 -9.12 4.49 -6.40
C ASP A 162 -9.16 3.67 -7.71
N PRO A 163 -8.03 3.41 -8.41
CA PRO A 163 -8.06 2.66 -9.66
C PRO A 163 -8.50 1.19 -9.45
N SER A 164 -8.26 0.63 -8.27
CA SER A 164 -8.66 -0.74 -7.93
C SER A 164 -10.17 -0.85 -7.79
N ILE A 165 -10.78 0.11 -7.09
CA ILE A 165 -12.22 0.21 -6.91
C ILE A 165 -12.89 0.50 -8.26
N VAL A 166 -12.35 1.42 -9.06
CA VAL A 166 -12.85 1.68 -10.43
C VAL A 166 -12.85 0.41 -11.27
N GLN A 167 -11.75 -0.36 -11.24
CA GLN A 167 -11.65 -1.59 -12.01
C GLN A 167 -12.62 -2.67 -11.51
N ALA A 168 -12.83 -2.77 -10.20
CA ALA A 168 -13.82 -3.66 -9.59
C ALA A 168 -15.26 -3.28 -9.99
N LEU A 169 -15.64 -2.02 -9.83
CA LEU A 169 -16.96 -1.51 -10.20
C LEU A 169 -17.26 -1.72 -11.69
N ARG A 170 -16.27 -1.51 -12.56
CA ARG A 170 -16.40 -1.79 -14.00
C ARG A 170 -16.64 -3.27 -14.29
N ARG A 171 -15.99 -4.18 -13.55
CA ARG A 171 -16.23 -5.64 -13.65
C ARG A 171 -17.62 -6.03 -13.17
N TRP A 172 -18.20 -5.28 -12.25
CA TRP A 172 -19.59 -5.42 -11.80
C TRP A 172 -20.61 -4.69 -12.71
N GLY A 173 -20.19 -4.28 -13.91
CA GLY A 173 -21.10 -3.69 -14.91
C GLY A 173 -21.26 -2.18 -14.83
N MET A 174 -20.65 -1.51 -13.85
CA MET A 174 -20.75 -0.06 -13.70
C MET A 174 -19.79 0.66 -14.67
N ARG A 175 -20.28 1.06 -15.85
CA ARG A 175 -19.46 1.67 -16.90
C ARG A 175 -19.35 3.20 -16.80
N LYS A 176 -20.44 3.90 -16.47
CA LYS A 176 -20.50 5.38 -16.51
C LYS A 176 -20.06 6.06 -15.20
N ASN A 177 -20.47 5.53 -14.05
CA ASN A 177 -20.31 6.23 -12.75
C ASN A 177 -19.23 5.63 -11.83
N ALA A 178 -18.46 4.63 -12.29
CA ALA A 178 -17.48 3.93 -11.45
C ALA A 178 -16.42 4.86 -10.83
N GLY A 179 -16.02 5.93 -11.52
CA GLY A 179 -15.06 6.91 -11.00
C GLY A 179 -15.61 7.67 -9.79
N GLY A 180 -16.79 8.28 -9.91
CA GLY A 180 -17.39 9.06 -8.83
C GLY A 180 -17.72 8.22 -7.59
N VAL A 181 -18.18 6.98 -7.81
CA VAL A 181 -18.43 6.03 -6.72
C VAL A 181 -17.12 5.61 -6.05
N ALA A 182 -16.06 5.34 -6.81
CA ALA A 182 -14.75 4.99 -6.24
C ALA A 182 -14.20 6.10 -5.35
N VAL A 183 -14.24 7.35 -5.81
CA VAL A 183 -13.82 8.53 -5.01
C VAL A 183 -14.62 8.62 -3.71
N SER A 184 -15.95 8.44 -3.79
CA SER A 184 -16.83 8.49 -2.61
C SER A 184 -16.47 7.40 -1.59
N ILE A 185 -16.19 6.17 -2.05
CA ILE A 185 -15.76 5.05 -1.20
C ILE A 185 -14.43 5.37 -0.52
N VAL A 186 -13.46 5.92 -1.25
CA VAL A 186 -12.14 6.27 -0.69
C VAL A 186 -12.25 7.40 0.32
N ILE A 187 -13.04 8.45 0.05
CA ILE A 187 -13.29 9.54 1.00
C ILE A 187 -13.94 8.99 2.26
N PHE A 188 -15.00 8.20 2.12
CA PHE A 188 -15.71 7.59 3.26
C PHE A 188 -14.78 6.72 4.11
N PHE A 189 -13.89 5.95 3.49
CA PHE A 189 -12.88 5.15 4.16
C PHE A 189 -11.95 6.00 5.04
N PHE A 190 -11.39 7.10 4.50
CA PHE A 190 -10.50 7.98 5.26
C PHE A 190 -11.24 8.73 6.38
N LEU A 191 -12.45 9.22 6.11
CA LEU A 191 -13.28 9.90 7.10
C LEU A 191 -13.64 8.98 8.26
N SER A 192 -14.07 7.75 7.95
CA SER A 192 -14.45 6.76 8.96
C SER A 192 -13.24 6.32 9.78
N SER A 193 -12.10 6.09 9.13
CA SER A 193 -10.83 5.80 9.82
C SER A 193 -10.41 6.93 10.76
N TYR A 194 -10.59 8.20 10.35
CA TYR A 194 -10.28 9.36 11.18
C TYR A 194 -11.24 9.52 12.37
N ILE A 195 -12.55 9.35 12.16
CA ILE A 195 -13.55 9.37 13.23
C ILE A 195 -13.24 8.28 14.27
N ASN A 196 -12.85 7.09 13.81
CA ASN A 196 -12.51 5.98 14.70
C ASN A 196 -11.20 6.25 15.47
N LEU A 197 -10.22 6.96 14.89
CA LEU A 197 -9.00 7.35 15.60
C LEU A 197 -9.26 8.27 16.81
N ILE A 198 -10.32 9.07 16.77
CA ILE A 198 -10.63 10.09 17.81
C ILE A 198 -11.57 9.54 18.89
N ARG A 199 -12.31 8.47 18.60
CA ARG A 199 -13.22 7.81 19.56
C ARG A 199 -12.49 6.76 20.38
#